data_AF-S7XCQ1-F1
#
_entry.id   AF-S7XCQ1-F1
#
_cell.length_a   1.000
_cell.length_b   1.000
_cell.length_c   1.000
_cell.angle_alpha   90.00
_cell.angle_beta   90.00
_cell.angle_gamma   90.00
#
_symmetry.space_group_name_H-M   'P 1'
#
loop_
_entity.id
_entity.type
_entity.pdbx_description
1 polymer ?
#
loop_
_entity_poly.entity_id
_entity_poly.type
_entity_poly.pdbx_seq_one_letter_code
_entity_poly.pdbx_strand_id
1 'polypeptide(L)'
;MKEEIKLTLAAEPFAKCFGILILENGDYMIEIDQSKIPTDFLSRLKKWYEDYYPYTGMSLKELESKQQHTEKLDKIGIELLNEIYENRIFSNLNIDKYIYYSRGIDKPIFELN
;
A
#
# COMPACT_ATOMS: atom_id res chain seq x y z
N MET A 1 23.12 13.71 -1.71
CA MET A 1 21.67 13.66 -2.00
C MET A 1 21.04 12.77 -0.94
N LYS A 2 19.92 13.17 -0.33
CA LYS A 2 19.13 12.20 0.43
C LYS A 2 18.47 11.27 -0.60
N GLU A 3 18.61 9.96 -0.42
CA GLU A 3 17.80 8.99 -1.16
C GLU A 3 16.36 9.18 -0.71
N GLU A 4 15.47 9.46 -1.67
CA GLU A 4 14.05 9.76 -1.43
C GLU A 4 13.31 8.43 -1.42
N ILE A 5 12.95 7.96 -0.23
CA ILE A 5 12.34 6.64 -0.07
C ILE A 5 10.82 6.77 -0.23
N LYS A 6 10.25 6.10 -1.24
CA LYS A 6 8.80 6.14 -1.53
C LYS A 6 8.10 4.93 -0.94
N LEU A 7 7.11 5.17 -0.08
CA LEU A 7 6.25 4.08 0.38
C LEU A 7 5.12 3.84 -0.61
N THR A 8 5.02 2.61 -1.11
CA THR A 8 3.95 2.17 -2.01
C THR A 8 3.15 1.08 -1.33
N LEU A 9 1.84 1.29 -1.14
CA LEU A 9 0.95 0.20 -0.72
C LEU A 9 0.60 -0.67 -1.93
N ALA A 10 1.52 -1.57 -2.29
CA ALA A 10 1.25 -2.61 -3.27
C ALA A 10 0.60 -3.81 -2.56
N ALA A 11 -0.46 -4.35 -3.16
CA ALA A 11 -1.11 -5.56 -2.68
C ALA A 11 -0.28 -6.80 -3.05
N GLU A 12 0.76 -7.09 -2.27
CA GLU A 12 1.48 -8.37 -2.32
C GLU A 12 1.04 -9.34 -1.19
N PRO A 13 1.10 -10.67 -1.40
CA PRO A 13 0.72 -11.68 -0.42
C PRO A 13 1.41 -11.55 0.94
N PHE A 14 0.66 -11.03 1.93
CA PHE A 14 1.01 -11.03 3.36
C PHE A 14 1.32 -12.44 3.90
N ALA A 15 0.85 -13.51 3.25
CA ALA A 15 1.18 -14.90 3.62
C ALA A 15 2.67 -15.23 3.48
N LYS A 16 3.45 -14.43 2.74
CA LYS A 16 4.91 -14.54 2.62
C LYS A 16 5.66 -13.26 2.98
N CYS A 17 4.94 -12.20 3.32
CA CYS A 17 5.49 -10.86 3.54
C CYS A 17 5.42 -10.52 5.03
N PHE A 18 6.57 -10.32 5.68
CA PHE A 18 6.65 -10.00 7.10
C PHE A 18 6.44 -8.50 7.38
N GLY A 19 5.98 -7.72 6.38
CA GLY A 19 5.22 -6.46 6.57
C GLY A 19 5.01 -5.60 5.32
N ILE A 20 5.16 -4.27 5.43
CA ILE A 20 4.86 -3.32 4.34
C ILE A 20 6.10 -3.16 3.46
N LEU A 21 5.93 -3.33 2.15
CA LEU A 21 7.00 -3.14 1.17
C LEU A 21 7.15 -1.67 0.82
N ILE A 22 8.38 -1.17 0.86
CA ILE A 22 8.74 0.15 0.38
C ILE A 22 9.52 -0.03 -0.92
N LEU A 23 9.12 0.70 -1.97
CA LEU A 23 9.71 0.60 -3.30
C LEU A 23 10.41 1.91 -3.65
N GLU A 24 11.68 1.86 -4.03
CA GLU A 24 12.37 2.99 -4.67
C GLU A 24 12.46 2.71 -6.16
N ASN A 25 11.89 3.58 -7.00
CA ASN A 25 11.92 3.45 -8.46
C ASN A 25 11.39 2.11 -9.02
N GLY A 26 10.49 1.44 -8.28
CA GLY A 26 9.90 0.16 -8.68
C GLY A 26 10.67 -1.07 -8.20
N ASP A 27 11.84 -0.88 -7.58
CA ASP A 27 12.64 -1.94 -6.97
C ASP A 27 12.37 -2.05 -5.47
N TYR A 28 12.40 -3.29 -4.97
CA TYR A 28 12.22 -3.58 -3.56
C TYR A 28 13.43 -3.12 -2.74
N MET A 29 13.18 -2.26 -1.75
CA MET A 29 14.24 -1.67 -0.93
C MET A 29 14.17 -2.07 0.55
N ILE A 30 12.98 -2.05 1.16
CA ILE A 30 12.85 -2.21 2.61
C ILE A 30 11.62 -3.07 2.96
N GLU A 31 11.84 -4.10 3.79
CA GLU A 31 10.80 -4.77 4.56
C GLU A 31 10.63 -4.08 5.91
N ILE A 32 9.39 -3.75 6.26
CA ILE A 32 9.07 -3.30 7.61
C ILE A 32 8.56 -4.49 8.43
N ASP A 33 9.20 -4.80 9.55
CA ASP A 33 8.72 -5.83 10.49
C ASP A 33 7.32 -5.47 11.05
N GLN A 34 6.35 -6.36 10.87
CA GLN A 34 4.99 -6.27 11.42
C GLN A 34 4.94 -6.00 12.93
N SER A 35 5.93 -6.45 13.71
CA SER A 35 5.99 -6.20 15.16
C SER A 35 6.11 -4.71 15.52
N LYS A 36 6.57 -3.88 14.57
CA LYS A 36 6.71 -2.43 14.74
C LYS A 36 5.46 -1.65 14.34
N ILE A 37 4.45 -2.34 13.80
CA ILE A 37 3.21 -1.75 13.33
C ILE A 37 2.17 -1.85 14.46
N PRO A 38 1.45 -0.76 14.80
CA PRO A 38 0.36 -0.83 15.79
C PRO A 38 -0.64 -1.94 15.45
N THR A 39 -0.99 -2.77 16.44
CA THR A 39 -1.79 -3.99 16.24
C THR A 39 -3.15 -3.72 15.60
N ASP A 40 -3.80 -2.62 15.99
CA ASP A 40 -5.08 -2.18 15.46
C ASP A 40 -4.96 -1.76 13.98
N PHE A 41 -3.93 -0.99 13.65
CA PHE A 41 -3.63 -0.62 12.26
C PHE A 41 -3.31 -1.85 11.42
N LEU A 42 -2.44 -2.74 11.91
CA LEU A 42 -2.08 -3.98 11.23
C LEU A 42 -3.30 -4.86 10.92
N SER A 43 -4.26 -4.93 11.84
CA SER A 43 -5.49 -5.70 11.65
C SER A 43 -6.36 -5.11 10.53
N ARG A 44 -6.48 -3.78 10.47
CA ARG A 44 -7.22 -3.10 9.39
C ARG A 44 -6.51 -3.24 8.04
N LEU A 45 -5.19 -3.13 8.02
CA LEU A 45 -4.38 -3.33 6.82
C LEU A 45 -4.52 -4.75 6.27
N LYS A 46 -4.45 -5.78 7.15
CA LYS A 46 -4.66 -7.18 6.78
C LYS A 46 -6.05 -7.41 6.20
N LYS A 47 -7.09 -6.88 6.83
CA LYS A 47 -8.47 -6.99 6.34
C LYS A 47 -8.64 -6.35 4.97
N TRP A 48 -8.19 -5.11 4.81
CA TRP A 48 -8.23 -4.41 3.52
C TRP A 48 -7.51 -5.23 2.44
N TYR A 49 -6.34 -5.78 2.77
CA TYR A 49 -5.59 -6.62 1.85
C TYR A 49 -6.33 -7.90 1.45
N GLU A 50 -6.90 -8.63 2.41
CA GLU A 50 -7.67 -9.85 2.13
C GLU A 50 -8.83 -9.57 1.16
N ASP A 51 -9.49 -8.43 1.34
CA ASP A 51 -10.55 -7.96 0.45
C ASP A 51 -10.02 -7.55 -0.93
N TYR A 52 -8.81 -6.98 -1.01
CA TYR A 52 -8.17 -6.53 -2.26
C TYR A 52 -7.48 -7.66 -3.05
N TYR A 53 -6.99 -8.69 -2.36
CA TYR A 53 -6.15 -9.74 -2.93
C TYR A 53 -6.75 -10.42 -4.18
N PRO A 54 -8.05 -10.74 -4.25
CA PRO A 54 -8.64 -11.37 -5.43
C PRO A 54 -8.42 -10.59 -6.73
N TYR A 55 -8.29 -9.27 -6.67
CA TYR A 55 -8.13 -8.40 -7.84
C TYR A 55 -6.69 -8.35 -8.36
N THR A 56 -5.71 -8.73 -7.55
CA THR A 56 -4.27 -8.65 -7.91
C THR A 56 -3.92 -9.55 -9.09
N GLY A 57 -4.52 -10.73 -9.18
CA GLY A 57 -4.31 -11.70 -10.26
C GLY A 57 -5.19 -11.50 -11.49
N MET A 58 -6.11 -10.52 -11.47
CA MET A 58 -7.04 -10.27 -12.56
C MET A 58 -6.39 -9.49 -13.71
N SER A 59 -6.84 -9.79 -14.93
CA SER A 59 -6.58 -8.99 -16.12
C SER A 59 -7.37 -7.68 -16.11
N LEU A 60 -6.98 -6.71 -16.94
CA LEU A 60 -7.69 -5.42 -17.06
C LEU A 60 -9.18 -5.61 -17.38
N LYS A 61 -9.50 -6.54 -18.29
CA LYS A 61 -10.89 -6.83 -18.66
C LYS A 61 -11.72 -7.40 -17.51
N GLU A 62 -11.10 -8.19 -16.63
CA GLU A 62 -11.78 -8.71 -15.43
C GLU A 62 -12.03 -7.59 -14.41
N LEU A 63 -11.06 -6.68 -14.26
CA LEU A 63 -11.15 -5.53 -13.36
C LEU A 63 -12.24 -4.53 -13.77
N GLU A 64 -12.48 -4.32 -15.07
CA GLU A 64 -13.57 -3.46 -15.55
C GLU A 64 -14.93 -3.85 -14.95
N SER A 65 -15.21 -5.15 -14.85
CA SER A 65 -16.45 -5.67 -14.25
C SER A 65 -16.54 -5.50 -12.73
N LYS A 66 -15.43 -5.14 -12.09
CA LYS A 66 -15.28 -5.01 -10.63
C LYS A 66 -14.92 -3.59 -10.20
N GLN A 67 -14.91 -2.63 -11.12
CA GLN A 67 -14.45 -1.26 -10.90
C GLN A 67 -15.07 -0.62 -9.64
N GLN A 68 -16.39 -0.71 -9.45
CA GLN A 68 -17.03 -0.13 -8.26
C GLN A 68 -16.56 -0.73 -6.94
N HIS A 69 -16.16 -2.01 -6.94
CA HIS A 69 -15.63 -2.67 -5.75
C HIS A 69 -14.18 -2.28 -5.52
N THR A 70 -13.36 -2.26 -6.57
CA THR A 70 -11.95 -1.85 -6.46
C THR A 70 -11.84 -0.39 -6.03
N GLU A 71 -12.65 0.52 -6.57
CA GLU A 71 -12.68 1.94 -6.16
C GLU A 71 -13.03 2.13 -4.68
N LYS A 72 -13.91 1.29 -4.11
CA LYS A 72 -14.22 1.34 -2.67
C LYS A 72 -13.03 0.90 -1.83
N LEU A 73 -12.33 -0.14 -2.27
CA LEU A 73 -11.13 -0.61 -1.59
C LEU A 73 -9.96 0.35 -1.76
N ASP A 74 -9.85 1.03 -2.90
CA ASP A 74 -8.85 2.07 -3.14
C ASP A 74 -9.02 3.23 -2.14
N LYS A 75 -10.26 3.65 -1.87
CA LYS A 75 -10.55 4.65 -0.83
C LYS A 75 -10.06 4.21 0.55
N ILE A 76 -10.32 2.97 0.95
CA ILE A 76 -9.85 2.42 2.22
C ILE A 76 -8.32 2.36 2.25
N GLY A 77 -7.67 1.98 1.14
CA GLY A 77 -6.22 1.96 1.02
C GLY A 77 -5.60 3.35 1.18
N ILE A 78 -6.20 4.37 0.58
CA ILE A 78 -5.80 5.78 0.74
C ILE A 78 -5.98 6.25 2.18
N GLU A 79 -7.10 5.90 2.84
CA GLU A 79 -7.32 6.23 4.26
C GLU A 79 -6.24 5.61 5.16
N LEU A 80 -5.89 4.34 4.93
CA LEU A 80 -4.81 3.67 5.66
C LEU A 80 -3.44 4.33 5.41
N LEU A 81 -3.17 4.77 4.19
CA LEU A 81 -1.93 5.47 3.85
C LEU A 81 -1.82 6.83 4.55
N ASN A 82 -2.90 7.60 4.57
CA ASN A 82 -2.98 8.86 5.32
C ASN A 82 -2.72 8.62 6.81
N GLU A 83 -3.31 7.57 7.38
CA GLU A 83 -3.12 7.23 8.78
C GLU A 83 -1.65 6.89 9.11
N ILE A 84 -0.95 6.19 8.21
CA ILE A 84 0.49 5.94 8.34
C ILE A 84 1.27 7.27 8.40
N TYR A 85 0.96 8.18 7.49
CA TYR A 85 1.63 9.48 7.37
C TYR A 85 1.38 10.35 8.61
N GLU A 86 0.11 10.56 8.96
CA GLU A 86 -0.30 11.42 10.08
C GLU A 86 0.21 10.91 11.43
N ASN A 87 0.17 9.60 11.65
CA ASN A 87 0.70 8.99 12.88
C ASN A 87 2.22 8.78 12.85
N ARG A 88 2.90 9.18 11.76
CA ARG A 88 4.36 9.08 11.62
C ARG A 88 4.89 7.67 11.88
N ILE A 89 4.11 6.64 11.53
CA ILE A 89 4.42 5.23 11.82
C ILE A 89 5.80 4.85 11.28
N PHE A 90 6.21 5.44 10.15
CA PHE A 90 7.49 5.19 9.50
C PHE A 90 8.43 6.40 9.44
N SER A 91 8.29 7.35 10.38
CA SER A 91 9.14 8.55 10.42
C SER A 91 10.65 8.27 10.52
N ASN A 92 11.04 7.13 11.09
CA ASN A 92 12.44 6.72 11.22
C ASN A 92 13.03 6.14 9.92
N LEU A 93 12.22 5.94 8.87
CA LEU A 93 12.64 5.32 7.62
C LEU A 93 13.00 6.34 6.53
N ASN A 94 13.12 7.63 6.86
CA ASN A 94 13.37 8.72 5.89
C ASN A 94 12.38 8.69 4.70
N ILE A 95 11.13 8.33 4.97
CA ILE A 95 10.05 8.37 3.97
C ILE A 95 9.44 9.76 4.02
N ASP A 96 9.71 10.54 2.99
CA ASP A 96 9.15 11.87 2.74
C ASP A 96 8.00 11.82 1.73
N LYS A 97 7.80 10.70 1.03
CA LYS A 97 6.75 10.56 0.04
C LYS A 97 5.99 9.24 0.13
N TYR A 98 4.66 9.34 0.12
CA TYR A 98 3.76 8.19 0.15
C TYR A 98 2.89 8.20 -1.11
N ILE A 99 2.85 7.08 -1.82
CA ILE A 99 2.16 6.97 -3.11
C ILE A 99 1.24 5.75 -3.08
N TYR A 100 0.04 5.91 -3.61
CA TYR A 100 -0.91 4.82 -3.79
C TYR A 100 -1.22 4.61 -5.28
N TYR A 101 -1.23 3.34 -5.69
CA TYR A 101 -1.63 2.88 -7.02
C TYR A 101 -2.82 1.94 -6.88
N SER A 102 -3.84 2.13 -7.72
CA SER A 102 -4.89 1.13 -7.88
C SER A 102 -4.45 0.05 -8.87
N ARG A 103 -4.99 -1.15 -8.73
CA ARG A 103 -4.75 -2.25 -9.64
C ARG A 103 -5.30 -1.96 -11.03
N GLY A 104 -4.46 -2.18 -12.05
CA GLY A 104 -4.82 -1.90 -13.44
C GLY A 104 -4.64 -0.44 -13.84
N ILE A 105 -4.12 0.40 -12.93
CA ILE A 105 -3.78 1.80 -13.19
C ILE A 105 -2.25 1.94 -13.11
N ASP A 106 -1.66 2.47 -14.18
CA ASP A 106 -0.21 2.68 -14.34
C ASP A 106 0.27 4.04 -13.78
N LYS A 107 -0.63 4.75 -13.09
CA LYS A 107 -0.40 6.08 -12.54
C LYS A 107 -0.82 6.14 -11.08
N PRO A 108 -0.14 6.97 -10.27
CA PRO A 108 -0.57 7.25 -8.92
C PRO A 108 -2.01 7.76 -8.91
N ILE A 109 -2.83 7.25 -8.00
CA ILE A 109 -4.16 7.82 -7.73
C ILE A 109 -4.14 8.76 -6.52
N PHE A 110 -3.11 8.65 -5.66
CA PHE A 110 -2.95 9.50 -4.49
C PHE A 110 -1.47 9.64 -4.12
N GLU A 111 -1.11 10.81 -3.62
CA GLU A 111 0.26 11.18 -3.24
C GLU A 111 0.23 12.11 -2.02
N LEU A 112 1.11 11.84 -1.04
CA LEU A 112 1.42 12.71 0.09
C LEU A 112 2.91 13.06 0.08
N ASN A 113 3.21 14.31 0.43
CA ASN A 113 4.56 14.87 0.56
C ASN A 113 4.77 15.45 1.96
#